data_AF-A0A8S3I3I7-F1
#
_entry.id   AF-A0A8S3I3I7-F1
#
_cell.length_a   1.000
_cell.length_b   1.000
_cell.length_c   1.000
_cell.angle_alpha   90.00
_cell.angle_beta   90.00
_cell.angle_gamma   90.00
#
_symmetry.space_group_name_H-M   'P 1'
#
loop_
_entity.id
_entity.type
_entity.pdbx_description
1 polymer ?
#
loop_
_entity_poly.entity_id
_entity_poly.type
_entity_poly.pdbx_seq_one_letter_code
_entity_poly.pdbx_strand_id
1 'polypeptide(L)' 'MSLFGISNTKVFDKLFEKATSPLLIEPDWQTILQLCDIVKSQEVPAKYAIQAIKKKFGHENPGVILNSLH' A
#
# COMPACT_ATOMS: atom_id res chain seq x y z
N MET A 1 -24.04 -15.62 -8.06
CA MET A 1 -23.42 -14.28 -8.03
C MET A 1 -22.52 -14.21 -6.80
N SER A 2 -21.21 -14.46 -6.98
CA SER A 2 -20.27 -14.46 -5.86
C SER A 2 -20.04 -13.01 -5.41
N LEU A 3 -20.66 -12.62 -4.30
CA LEU A 3 -20.67 -11.24 -3.78
C LEU A 3 -19.59 -10.99 -2.69
N PHE A 4 -18.69 -11.93 -2.47
CA PHE A 4 -17.60 -11.81 -1.50
C PHE A 4 -16.26 -12.28 -2.08
N GLY A 5 -15.88 -11.70 -3.22
CA GLY A 5 -14.47 -11.63 -3.59
C GLY A 5 -13.88 -10.42 -2.88
N ILE A 6 -12.84 -10.61 -2.06
CA ILE A 6 -12.05 -9.48 -1.54
C ILE A 6 -11.58 -8.70 -2.77
N SER A 7 -11.98 -7.44 -2.90
CA SER A 7 -11.52 -6.60 -4.01
C SER A 7 -10.00 -6.41 -3.87
N ASN A 8 -9.26 -6.50 -4.98
CA ASN A 8 -7.80 -6.32 -4.97
C ASN A 8 -7.35 -4.97 -4.39
N THR A 9 -8.22 -3.96 -4.42
CA THR A 9 -8.04 -2.69 -3.70
C THR A 9 -7.91 -2.86 -2.18
N LYS A 10 -8.71 -3.73 -1.56
CA LYS A 10 -8.63 -4.03 -0.12
C LYS A 10 -7.37 -4.83 0.23
N VAL A 11 -6.89 -5.67 -0.68
CA VAL A 11 -5.61 -6.39 -0.52
C VAL A 11 -4.46 -5.39 -0.56
N PHE A 12 -4.48 -4.48 -1.54
CA PHE A 12 -3.52 -3.39 -1.64
C PHE A 12 -3.52 -2.52 -0.39
N ASP A 13 -4.69 -2.10 0.11
CA ASP A 13 -4.77 -1.26 1.31
C ASP A 13 -4.14 -1.94 2.52
N LYS A 14 -4.41 -3.24 2.74
CA LYS A 14 -3.83 -4.01 3.85
C LYS A 14 -2.30 -4.13 3.74
N LEU A 15 -1.79 -4.42 2.55
CA LEU A 15 -0.34 -4.50 2.31
C LEU A 15 0.31 -3.13 2.48
N PHE A 16 -0.35 -2.07 1.99
CA PHE A 16 0.13 -0.71 2.11
C PHE A 16 0.16 -0.22 3.56
N GLU A 17 -0.85 -0.55 4.37
CA GLU A 17 -0.84 -0.28 5.81
C GLU A 17 0.28 -1.02 6.55
N LYS A 18 0.57 -2.27 6.14
CA LYS A 18 1.68 -3.03 6.69
C LYS A 18 3.03 -2.39 6.33
N ALA A 19 3.25 -2.04 5.06
CA ALA A 19 4.48 -1.40 4.58
C ALA A 19 4.69 0.02 5.13
N THR A 20 3.62 0.71 5.55
CA THR A 20 3.68 2.07 6.10
C THR A 20 3.51 2.11 7.61
N SER A 21 3.62 0.95 8.29
CA SER A 21 3.44 0.86 9.73
C SER A 21 4.48 1.72 10.49
N PRO A 22 4.07 2.49 11.52
CA PRO A 22 4.97 3.30 12.33
C PRO A 22 5.92 2.47 13.20
N LEU A 23 5.71 1.16 13.30
CA LEU A 23 6.52 0.24 14.09
C LEU A 23 7.66 -0.39 13.29
N LEU A 24 7.76 -0.08 12.00
CA LEU A 24 8.86 -0.55 11.15
C LEU A 24 10.16 0.15 11.54
N ILE A 25 11.11 -0.63 12.04
CA ILE A 25 12.49 -0.17 12.29
C ILE A 25 13.25 -0.04 10.95
N GLU A 26 12.92 -0.88 9.98
CA GLU A 26 13.49 -0.93 8.64
C GLU A 26 12.36 -1.09 7.60
N PRO A 27 12.56 -0.64 6.35
CA PRO A 27 11.58 -0.79 5.29
C PRO A 27 11.31 -2.27 4.97
N ASP A 28 10.03 -2.66 4.93
CA ASP A 28 9.60 -4.01 4.55
C ASP A 28 9.61 -4.15 3.00
N TRP A 29 10.81 -4.38 2.47
CA TRP A 29 11.03 -4.57 1.02
C TRP A 29 10.17 -5.67 0.43
N GLN A 30 9.88 -6.73 1.18
CA GLN A 30 9.05 -7.82 0.69
C GLN A 30 7.62 -7.32 0.42
N THR A 31 7.04 -6.57 1.35
CA THR A 31 5.69 -6.01 1.18
C THR A 31 5.67 -4.91 0.10
N ILE A 32 6.72 -4.08 0.01
CA ILE A 32 6.85 -3.05 -1.05
C ILE A 32 6.90 -3.70 -2.43
N LEU A 33 7.74 -4.72 -2.63
CA LEU A 33 7.83 -5.44 -3.90
C LEU A 33 6.51 -6.14 -4.26
N GLN A 34 5.80 -6.70 -3.29
CA GLN A 34 4.46 -7.26 -3.51
C GLN A 34 3.45 -6.20 -3.98
N LEU A 35 3.51 -4.98 -3.43
CA LEU A 35 2.67 -3.87 -3.91
C LEU A 35 3.03 -3.49 -5.36
N CYS A 36 4.32 -3.45 -5.70
CA CYS A 36 4.76 -3.22 -7.07
C CYS A 36 4.25 -4.29 -8.04
N ASP A 37 4.29 -5.55 -7.64
CA ASP A 37 3.79 -6.67 -8.45
C ASP A 37 2.28 -6.57 -8.68
N ILE A 38 1.50 -6.24 -7.65
CA ILE A 38 0.05 -6.04 -7.76
C ILE A 38 -0.30 -4.92 -8.74
N VAL A 39 0.42 -3.80 -8.69
CA VAL A 39 0.22 -2.67 -9.63
C VAL A 39 0.65 -3.07 -11.03
N LYS A 40 1.76 -3.79 -11.18
CA LYS A 40 2.27 -4.25 -12.48
C LYS A 40 1.32 -5.25 -13.14
N SER A 41 0.73 -6.16 -12.36
CA SER A 41 -0.26 -7.14 -12.81
C SER A 41 -1.62 -6.53 -13.14
N GLN A 42 -1.79 -5.20 -12.99
CA GLN A 42 -3.06 -4.49 -13.21
C GLN A 42 -4.22 -5.01 -12.34
N GLU A 43 -3.90 -5.67 -11.23
CA GLU A 43 -4.90 -6.13 -10.26
C GLU A 43 -5.59 -4.94 -9.58
N VAL A 44 -4.91 -3.79 -9.54
CA VAL A 44 -5.41 -2.53 -9.00
C VAL A 44 -5.09 -1.40 -9.98
N PRO A 45 -6.00 -0.44 -10.21
CA PRO A 45 -5.72 0.70 -11.08
C PRO A 45 -4.55 1.52 -10.55
N ALA A 46 -3.55 1.82 -11.39
CA ALA A 46 -2.39 2.63 -10.99
C ALA A 46 -2.79 3.99 -10.39
N LYS A 47 -3.89 4.59 -10.90
CA LYS A 47 -4.46 5.83 -10.36
C LYS A 47 -4.89 5.68 -8.89
N TYR A 48 -5.43 4.52 -8.51
CA TYR A 48 -5.81 4.24 -7.12
C TYR A 48 -4.58 4.12 -6.23
N ALA A 49 -3.56 3.39 -6.66
CA ALA A 49 -2.31 3.22 -5.91
C ALA A 49 -1.65 4.58 -5.61
N ILE A 50 -1.53 5.45 -6.61
CA ILE A 50 -0.97 6.80 -6.44
C ILE A 50 -1.81 7.64 -5.48
N GLN A 51 -3.14 7.54 -5.52
CA GLN A 51 -4.02 8.25 -4.58
C GLN A 51 -3.84 7.74 -3.14
N ALA A 52 -3.71 6.42 -2.96
CA ALA A 52 -3.49 5.82 -1.65
C ALA A 52 -2.14 6.25 -1.05
N ILE A 53 -1.08 6.26 -1.86
CA ILE A 53 0.24 6.78 -1.47
C ILE A 53 0.13 8.27 -1.12
N LYS A 54 -0.51 9.06 -1.99
CA LYS A 54 -0.67 10.50 -1.76
C LYS A 54 -1.39 10.82 -0.46
N LYS A 55 -2.41 10.01 -0.11
CA LYS A 55 -3.17 10.15 1.14
C LYS A 55 -2.28 9.93 2.37
N LYS A 56 -1.26 9.08 2.27
CA LYS A 56 -0.34 8.77 3.37
C LYS A 56 0.60 9.92 3.74
N PHE A 57 0.87 10.86 2.82
CA PHE A 57 1.61 12.10 3.13
C PHE A 57 0.88 13.03 4.11
N GLY A 58 -0.45 12.88 4.27
CA GLY A 58 -1.22 13.66 5.25
C GLY A 58 -1.17 13.10 6.67
N HIS A 59 -0.35 12.06 6.93
CA HIS A 59 -0.28 11.41 8.23
C HIS A 59 0.58 12.21 9.22
N GLU A 60 0.19 12.30 10.49
CA GLU A 60 0.92 13.10 11.49
C GLU A 60 2.30 12.53 11.86
N ASN A 61 2.47 11.22 11.67
CA ASN A 61 3.74 10.55 11.98
C ASN A 61 4.73 10.61 10.79
N PRO A 62 5.89 11.27 10.95
CA PRO A 62 6.89 11.37 9.88
C PRO A 62 7.51 10.03 9.47
N GLY A 63 7.55 9.03 10.37
CA GLY A 63 8.00 7.68 10.03
C GLY A 63 7.07 6.97 9.05
N VAL A 64 5.75 7.17 9.20
CA VAL A 64 4.74 6.65 8.25
C VAL A 64 4.88 7.33 6.89
N ILE A 65 5.13 8.64 6.89
CA ILE A 65 5.40 9.39 5.65
C ILE A 65 6.66 8.86 4.97
N LEU A 66 7.77 8.71 5.71
CA LEU A 66 9.03 8.20 5.18
C LEU A 66 8.86 6.81 4.57
N ASN A 67 8.18 5.91 5.26
CA ASN A 67 7.94 4.55 4.79
C ASN A 67 7.05 4.49 3.54
N SER A 68 6.24 5.52 3.28
CA SER A 68 5.42 5.61 2.05
C SER A 68 6.16 6.16 0.83
N LEU A 69 7.42 6.63 0.98
CA LEU A 69 8.28 7.06 -0.11
C LEU A 69 9.10 5.93 -0.74
N HIS A 70 9.34 4.86 0.04
CA HIS A 70 10.06 3.67 -0.39
C HIS A 70 9.14 2.72 -1.17
#